data_AF-A0A392R8Q3-F1
#
_entry.id   AF-A0A392R8Q3-F1
#
_cell.length_a   1.000
_cell.length_b   1.000
_cell.length_c   1.000
_cell.angle_alpha   90.00
_cell.angle_beta   90.00
_cell.angle_gamma   90.00
#
_symmetry.space_group_name_H-M   'P 1'
#
loop_
_entity.id
_entity.type
_entity.pdbx_description
1 polymer ?
#
loop_
_entity_poly.entity_id
_entity_poly.type
_entity_poly.pdbx_seq_one_letter_code
_entity_poly.pdbx_strand_id
1 'polypeptide(L)'
;ENSIREEAQRLKDGDMDRDRNTRGVGDRDGESEGRRRMLNLNNLAFEQGGLFMANKKCDLPDGSYRHLKKGYQEIHVPALKAKPIDPNEKLVNISSMPDWAQPAFKGMTQLNRVQSKVYETALFKSDNLLLCAPTGAGKTNVAVLTI
;
A
#
# COMPACT_ATOMS: atom_id res chain seq x y z
N GLU A 1 38.38 41.38 0.19
CA GLU A 1 37.54 41.90 1.29
C GLU A 1 36.39 42.84 0.87
N ASN A 2 36.16 43.13 -0.42
CA ASN A 2 35.05 44.00 -0.85
C ASN A 2 33.75 43.27 -1.26
N SER A 3 33.74 41.93 -1.33
CA SER A 3 32.56 41.16 -1.78
C SER A 3 31.49 40.96 -0.70
N ILE A 4 31.88 40.94 0.58
CA ILE A 4 30.99 40.58 1.70
C ILE A 4 30.07 41.76 2.09
N ARG A 5 30.51 43.00 1.81
CA ARG A 5 29.71 44.21 2.06
C ARG A 5 28.63 44.45 1.00
N GLU A 6 28.80 43.92 -0.21
CA GLU A 6 27.84 44.08 -1.31
C GLU A 6 26.67 43.08 -1.22
N GLU A 7 26.93 41.89 -0.66
CA GLU A 7 25.91 40.84 -0.46
C GLU A 7 24.96 41.16 0.71
N ALA A 8 25.47 41.83 1.75
CA ALA A 8 24.67 42.28 2.90
C ALA A 8 23.68 43.41 2.57
N GLN A 9 23.92 44.16 1.50
CA GLN A 9 23.04 45.26 1.07
C GLN A 9 21.88 44.75 0.20
N ARG A 10 22.09 43.69 -0.60
CA ARG A 10 21.02 43.05 -1.38
C ARG A 10 19.99 42.30 -0.54
N LEU A 11 20.36 41.86 0.66
CA LEU A 11 19.44 41.20 1.60
C LEU A 11 18.53 42.19 2.36
N LYS A 12 18.75 43.50 2.25
CA LYS A 12 17.97 44.52 2.98
C LYS A 12 16.93 45.25 2.12
N ASP A 13 17.02 45.14 0.80
CA ASP A 13 16.13 45.84 -0.15
C ASP A 13 15.02 44.94 -0.74
N GLY A 14 14.88 43.70 -0.26
CA GLY A 14 13.91 42.72 -0.76
C GLY A 14 12.56 42.67 -0.02
N ASP A 15 12.36 43.45 1.06
CA ASP A 15 11.23 43.27 1.98
C ASP A 15 10.33 44.52 2.10
N MET A 16 10.03 45.15 0.95
CA MET A 16 9.12 46.28 0.85
C MET A 16 8.25 46.16 -0.42
N ASP A 17 7.25 45.27 -0.41
CA ASP A 17 5.99 45.60 -1.10
C ASP A 17 4.78 44.73 -0.68
N ARG A 18 3.77 45.45 -0.16
CA ARG A 18 2.31 45.19 -0.21
C ARG A 18 1.69 44.12 0.68
N ASP A 19 1.51 44.51 1.95
CA ASP A 19 0.33 44.11 2.71
C ASP A 19 -0.76 45.19 2.58
N ARG A 20 -1.61 45.07 1.55
CA ARG A 20 -2.89 45.79 1.48
C ARG A 20 -4.00 44.87 0.95
N ASN A 21 -4.83 44.48 1.92
CA ASN A 21 -6.28 44.35 1.81
C ASN A 21 -6.84 43.05 1.21
N THR A 22 -7.04 42.05 2.07
CA THR A 22 -8.19 41.13 1.96
C THR A 22 -8.90 41.09 3.31
N ARG A 23 -10.09 41.69 3.37
CA ARG A 23 -11.02 41.69 4.52
C ARG A 23 -11.83 40.40 4.56
N GLY A 24 -12.13 39.93 5.77
CA GLY A 24 -13.13 38.88 6.10
C GLY A 24 -12.52 37.48 6.07
N VAL A 25 -12.60 36.66 7.12
CA VAL A 25 -13.77 36.29 7.92
C VAL A 25 -13.30 36.06 9.37
N GLY A 26 -14.08 36.54 10.35
CA GLY A 26 -13.78 36.29 11.75
C GLY A 26 -14.14 34.86 12.14
N ASP A 27 -13.20 34.14 12.73
CA ASP A 27 -13.49 32.98 13.55
C ASP A 27 -13.20 33.30 15.01
N ARG A 28 -14.27 33.16 15.81
CA ARG A 28 -14.19 33.11 17.26
C ARG A 28 -13.76 31.70 17.62
N ASP A 29 -12.60 31.57 18.25
CA ASP A 29 -12.29 30.42 19.10
C ASP A 29 -11.64 31.01 20.36
N GLY A 30 -12.16 30.78 21.58
CA GLY A 30 -12.45 29.46 22.10
C GLY A 30 -11.18 28.94 22.76
N GLU A 31 -11.24 28.71 24.07
CA GLU A 31 -10.10 28.61 24.98
C GLU A 31 -9.05 27.55 24.63
N SER A 32 -7.79 27.97 24.82
CA SER A 32 -6.52 27.24 24.96
C SER A 32 -6.56 25.71 25.12
N GLU A 33 -6.34 24.98 24.03
CA GLU A 33 -5.80 23.62 24.04
C GLU A 33 -4.44 23.58 23.31
N GLY A 34 -3.36 23.83 24.07
CA GLY A 34 -1.99 23.59 23.65
C GLY A 34 -1.48 24.47 22.49
N ARG A 35 -0.20 24.85 22.53
CA ARG A 35 0.43 25.55 21.40
C ARG A 35 0.53 24.59 20.20
N ARG A 36 -0.45 24.62 19.29
CA ARG A 36 -0.47 23.79 18.08
C ARG A 36 0.58 24.30 17.09
N ARG A 37 1.45 23.41 16.64
CA ARG A 37 2.46 23.72 15.61
C ARG A 37 1.78 23.68 14.24
N MET A 38 1.87 24.78 13.49
CA MET A 38 1.46 24.79 12.09
C MET A 38 2.41 23.89 11.28
N LEU A 39 1.84 22.94 10.53
CA LEU A 39 2.58 22.05 9.64
C LEU A 39 2.29 22.41 8.19
N ASN A 40 3.32 22.33 7.36
CA ASN A 40 3.15 22.42 5.92
C ASN A 40 2.86 21.02 5.36
N LEU A 41 1.61 20.77 5.02
CA LEU A 41 1.15 19.47 4.52
C LEU A 41 1.74 19.12 3.15
N ASN A 42 2.09 20.12 2.33
CA ASN A 42 2.68 19.89 1.01
C ASN A 42 4.07 19.25 1.13
N ASN A 43 4.85 19.63 2.14
CA ASN A 43 6.18 19.07 2.38
C ASN A 43 6.14 17.63 2.95
N LEU A 44 4.99 17.21 3.49
CA LEU A 44 4.81 15.88 4.07
C LEU A 44 4.21 14.88 3.06
N ALA A 45 3.69 15.37 1.94
CA ALA A 45 3.08 14.54 0.92
C ALA A 45 4.14 13.78 0.10
N PHE A 46 3.79 12.56 -0.30
CA PHE A 46 4.60 11.80 -1.27
C PHE A 46 4.15 12.16 -2.69
N GLU A 47 4.88 13.07 -3.36
CA GLU A 47 4.54 13.55 -4.71
C GLU A 47 4.40 12.43 -5.75
N GLN A 48 5.15 11.34 -5.58
CA GLN A 48 5.20 10.20 -6.51
C GLN A 48 4.03 9.21 -6.32
N GLY A 49 3.20 9.38 -5.28
CA GLY A 49 2.01 8.56 -5.03
C GLY A 49 2.31 7.06 -5.08
N GLY A 50 1.58 6.31 -5.93
CA GLY A 50 1.75 4.86 -6.09
C GLY A 50 3.11 4.40 -6.66
N LEU A 51 3.94 5.31 -7.16
CA LEU A 51 5.31 5.03 -7.61
C LEU A 51 6.35 5.24 -6.51
N PHE A 52 5.93 5.70 -5.33
CA PHE A 52 6.84 5.96 -4.21
C PHE A 52 7.49 4.66 -3.72
N MET A 53 8.78 4.50 -3.99
CA MET A 53 9.60 3.40 -3.49
C MET A 53 10.20 3.78 -2.13
N ALA A 54 9.47 3.48 -1.05
CA ALA A 54 9.96 3.71 0.32
C ALA A 54 11.25 2.92 0.61
N ASN A 55 11.41 1.76 -0.02
CA ASN A 55 12.59 0.92 0.08
C ASN A 55 13.72 1.41 -0.84
N LYS A 56 14.89 1.67 -0.26
CA LYS A 56 16.10 2.07 -1.00
C LYS A 56 16.81 0.90 -1.70
N LYS A 57 16.45 -0.33 -1.35
CA LYS A 57 17.04 -1.57 -1.86
C LYS A 57 15.94 -2.52 -2.32
N CYS A 58 16.22 -3.27 -3.40
CA CYS A 58 15.38 -4.33 -3.91
C CYS A 58 16.23 -5.61 -4.01
N ASP A 59 15.87 -6.63 -3.24
CA ASP A 59 16.54 -7.93 -3.26
C ASP A 59 15.77 -8.88 -4.20
N LEU A 60 16.50 -9.61 -5.04
CA LEU A 60 15.95 -10.56 -5.99
C LEU A 60 16.05 -11.99 -5.45
N PRO A 61 15.11 -12.89 -5.81
CA PRO A 61 15.16 -14.27 -5.37
C PRO A 61 16.36 -15.01 -5.98
N ASP A 62 16.76 -16.10 -5.35
CA ASP A 62 17.88 -16.93 -5.78
C ASP A 62 17.71 -17.41 -7.24
N GLY A 63 18.81 -17.42 -7.98
CA GLY A 63 18.82 -17.75 -9.41
C GLY A 63 18.41 -16.60 -10.33
N SER A 64 18.09 -15.42 -9.80
CA SER A 64 17.93 -14.22 -10.61
C SER A 64 19.28 -13.74 -11.15
N TYR A 65 19.31 -13.29 -12.41
CA TYR A 65 20.53 -12.78 -13.04
C TYR A 65 20.25 -11.54 -13.89
N ARG A 66 21.31 -10.77 -14.15
CA ARG A 66 21.27 -9.50 -14.89
C ARG A 66 22.11 -9.61 -16.16
N HIS A 67 21.53 -9.21 -17.29
CA HIS A 67 22.26 -8.98 -18.54
C HIS A 67 22.26 -7.51 -18.90
N LEU A 68 23.45 -6.93 -19.07
CA LEU A 68 23.61 -5.57 -19.56
C LEU A 68 23.78 -5.61 -21.09
N LYS A 69 22.90 -4.91 -21.81
CA LYS A 69 22.95 -4.77 -23.27
C LYS A 69 23.08 -3.30 -23.65
N LYS A 70 23.34 -3.02 -24.93
CA LYS A 70 23.46 -1.63 -25.41
C LYS A 70 22.09 -0.94 -25.30
N GLY A 71 21.99 0.03 -24.39
CA GLY A 71 20.80 0.86 -24.20
C GLY A 71 19.75 0.30 -23.24
N TYR A 72 19.93 -0.90 -22.70
CA TYR A 72 18.99 -1.46 -21.73
C TYR A 72 19.60 -2.57 -20.86
N GLN A 73 18.90 -2.89 -19.79
CA GLN A 73 19.25 -3.97 -18.88
C GLN A 73 18.09 -4.96 -18.83
N GLU A 74 18.42 -6.24 -18.95
CA GLU A 74 17.48 -7.33 -18.70
C GLU A 74 17.76 -7.90 -17.31
N ILE A 75 16.70 -8.09 -16.53
CA ILE A 75 16.75 -8.81 -15.26
C ILE A 75 15.83 -10.01 -15.43
N HIS A 76 16.39 -11.21 -15.31
CA HIS A 76 15.63 -12.45 -15.35
C HIS A 76 15.38 -12.92 -13.92
N VAL A 77 14.11 -13.16 -13.59
CA VAL A 77 13.66 -13.65 -12.29
C VAL A 77 13.00 -15.01 -12.51
N PRO A 78 13.53 -16.12 -11.96
CA PRO A 78 12.97 -17.44 -12.18
C PRO A 78 11.60 -17.62 -11.51
N ALA A 79 10.80 -18.54 -12.03
CA ALA A 79 9.53 -18.91 -11.41
C ALA A 79 9.77 -19.54 -10.02
N LEU A 80 9.03 -19.06 -9.02
CA LEU A 80 9.09 -19.60 -7.67
C LEU A 80 8.47 -21.00 -7.62
N LYS A 81 9.15 -21.94 -6.95
CA LYS A 81 8.61 -23.27 -6.70
C LYS A 81 7.47 -23.18 -5.68
N ALA A 82 6.38 -23.90 -5.95
CA ALA A 82 5.26 -23.98 -5.01
C ALA A 82 5.73 -24.61 -3.69
N LYS A 83 5.24 -24.07 -2.57
CA LYS A 83 5.52 -24.64 -1.25
C LYS A 83 4.90 -26.04 -1.17
N PRO A 84 5.57 -27.04 -0.57
CA PRO A 84 4.97 -28.34 -0.33
C PRO A 84 3.67 -28.19 0.49
N ILE A 85 2.74 -29.11 0.26
CA ILE A 85 1.49 -29.19 1.04
C ILE A 85 1.85 -29.79 2.39
N ASP A 86 1.37 -29.17 3.47
CA ASP A 86 1.55 -29.71 4.82
C ASP A 86 0.73 -31.01 4.96
N PRO A 87 1.21 -32.07 5.62
CA PRO A 87 0.44 -33.30 5.82
C PRO A 87 -0.94 -33.09 6.45
N ASN A 88 -1.12 -32.03 7.24
CA ASN A 88 -2.39 -31.68 7.87
C ASN A 88 -3.26 -30.74 7.03
N GLU A 89 -2.76 -30.22 5.92
CA GLU A 89 -3.47 -29.29 5.05
C GLU A 89 -4.38 -30.05 4.07
N LYS A 90 -5.68 -29.86 4.21
CA LYS A 90 -6.70 -30.48 3.36
C LYS A 90 -7.46 -29.42 2.57
N LEU A 91 -7.81 -29.77 1.33
CA LEU A 91 -8.70 -28.96 0.53
C LEU A 91 -10.14 -29.16 0.97
N VAL A 92 -10.92 -28.09 1.00
CA VAL A 92 -12.33 -28.12 1.37
C VAL A 92 -13.15 -28.46 0.14
N ASN A 93 -13.87 -29.57 0.17
CA ASN A 93 -14.81 -29.94 -0.89
C ASN A 93 -16.05 -29.06 -0.80
N ILE A 94 -16.60 -28.64 -1.94
CA ILE A 94 -17.84 -27.85 -1.94
C ILE A 94 -18.99 -28.66 -1.29
N SER A 95 -19.03 -29.98 -1.51
CA SER A 95 -20.01 -30.88 -0.88
C SER A 95 -19.92 -30.97 0.65
N SER A 96 -18.82 -30.53 1.26
CA SER A 96 -18.67 -30.49 2.73
C SER A 96 -19.09 -29.15 3.34
N MET A 97 -19.43 -28.16 2.51
CA MET A 97 -19.90 -26.86 2.97
C MET A 97 -21.39 -26.92 3.36
N PRO A 98 -21.87 -25.98 4.20
CA PRO A 98 -23.28 -25.82 4.45
C PRO A 98 -24.09 -25.66 3.15
N ASP A 99 -25.25 -26.31 3.06
CA ASP A 99 -26.08 -26.36 1.85
C ASP A 99 -26.45 -24.98 1.29
N TRP A 100 -26.58 -23.97 2.16
CA TRP A 100 -26.87 -22.60 1.77
C TRP A 100 -25.69 -21.89 1.08
N ALA A 101 -24.45 -22.30 1.35
CA ALA A 101 -23.23 -21.71 0.78
C ALA A 101 -22.82 -22.36 -0.55
N GLN A 102 -23.17 -23.64 -0.76
CA GLN A 102 -22.79 -24.41 -1.95
C GLN A 102 -23.21 -23.76 -3.29
N PRO A 103 -24.40 -23.14 -3.44
CA PRO A 103 -24.83 -22.54 -4.71
C PRO A 103 -23.89 -21.45 -5.22
N ALA A 104 -23.20 -20.72 -4.33
CA ALA A 104 -22.24 -19.68 -4.70
C ALA A 104 -21.01 -20.23 -5.45
N PHE A 105 -20.74 -21.52 -5.31
CA PHE A 105 -19.58 -22.22 -5.89
C PHE A 105 -19.99 -23.26 -6.95
N LYS A 106 -21.16 -23.08 -7.58
CA LYS A 106 -21.65 -24.00 -8.63
C LYS A 106 -20.61 -24.18 -9.74
N GLY A 107 -20.31 -25.44 -10.06
CA GLY A 107 -19.29 -25.81 -11.06
C GLY A 107 -17.89 -26.01 -10.47
N MET A 108 -17.69 -25.71 -9.19
CA MET A 108 -16.46 -26.05 -8.46
C MET A 108 -16.65 -27.36 -7.69
N THR A 109 -15.62 -28.20 -7.67
CA THR A 109 -15.60 -29.43 -6.87
C THR A 109 -15.01 -29.22 -5.48
N GLN A 110 -13.99 -28.35 -5.40
CA GLN A 110 -13.27 -28.02 -4.17
C GLN A 110 -12.73 -26.59 -4.21
N LEU A 111 -12.47 -26.02 -3.04
CA LEU A 111 -11.73 -24.78 -2.89
C LEU A 111 -10.24 -24.99 -3.19
N ASN A 112 -9.56 -23.94 -3.63
CA ASN A 112 -8.11 -23.97 -3.77
C ASN A 112 -7.41 -23.94 -2.38
N ARG A 113 -6.08 -24.09 -2.38
CA ARG A 113 -5.28 -24.12 -1.14
C ARG A 113 -5.47 -22.89 -0.24
N VAL A 114 -5.42 -21.68 -0.81
CA VAL A 114 -5.55 -20.42 -0.06
C VAL A 114 -6.95 -20.28 0.51
N GLN A 115 -7.97 -20.54 -0.31
CA GLN A 115 -9.38 -20.49 0.06
C GLN A 115 -9.70 -21.50 1.18
N SER A 116 -9.24 -22.74 1.04
CA SER A 116 -9.44 -23.80 2.03
C SER A 116 -8.83 -23.42 3.38
N LYS A 117 -7.66 -22.78 3.37
CA LYS A 117 -6.96 -22.38 4.59
C LYS A 117 -7.68 -21.30 5.38
N VAL A 118 -8.39 -20.40 4.71
CA VAL A 118 -9.13 -19.30 5.35
C VAL A 118 -10.62 -19.59 5.51
N TYR A 119 -11.11 -20.69 4.96
CA TYR A 119 -12.53 -21.07 4.92
C TYR A 119 -13.21 -20.97 6.29
N GLU A 120 -12.62 -21.56 7.33
CA GLU A 120 -13.19 -21.56 8.68
C GLU A 120 -13.39 -20.15 9.24
N THR A 121 -12.39 -19.28 9.08
CA THR A 121 -12.46 -17.89 9.55
C THR A 121 -13.38 -17.06 8.66
N ALA A 122 -13.39 -17.29 7.35
CA ALA A 122 -14.16 -16.50 6.42
C ALA A 122 -15.67 -16.78 6.51
N LEU A 123 -16.07 -18.05 6.67
CA LEU A 123 -17.47 -18.44 6.64
C LEU A 123 -18.14 -18.49 8.03
N PHE A 124 -17.39 -18.83 9.08
CA PHE A 124 -17.99 -19.13 10.40
C PHE A 124 -17.62 -18.14 11.50
N LYS A 125 -16.69 -17.20 11.25
CA LYS A 125 -16.29 -16.20 12.25
C LYS A 125 -16.63 -14.80 11.78
N SER A 126 -16.90 -13.92 12.75
CA SER A 126 -17.16 -12.49 12.52
C SER A 126 -15.90 -11.63 12.67
N ASP A 127 -14.71 -12.23 12.61
CA ASP A 127 -13.44 -11.54 12.77
C ASP A 127 -13.06 -10.77 11.48
N ASN A 128 -12.40 -9.62 11.65
CA ASN A 128 -11.83 -8.90 10.52
C ASN A 128 -10.69 -9.72 9.88
N LEU A 129 -10.67 -9.80 8.54
CA LEU A 129 -9.73 -10.64 7.79
C LEU A 129 -8.80 -9.80 6.92
N LEU A 130 -7.48 -10.01 7.08
CA LEU A 130 -6.45 -9.50 6.17
C LEU A 130 -5.82 -10.65 5.37
N LEU A 131 -6.07 -10.69 4.05
CA LEU A 131 -5.52 -11.71 3.16
C LEU A 131 -4.52 -11.12 2.16
N CYS A 132 -3.24 -11.34 2.40
CA CYS A 132 -2.16 -11.01 1.47
C CYS A 132 -1.80 -12.22 0.61
N ALA A 133 -2.29 -12.26 -0.62
CA ALA A 133 -2.03 -13.36 -1.56
C ALA A 133 -1.79 -12.82 -2.98
N PRO A 134 -1.00 -13.52 -3.83
CA PRO A 134 -0.66 -13.05 -5.17
C PRO A 134 -1.91 -12.93 -6.07
N THR A 135 -1.76 -12.20 -7.17
CA THR A 135 -2.80 -12.13 -8.21
C THR A 135 -3.08 -13.52 -8.75
N GLY A 136 -4.35 -13.86 -8.96
CA GLY A 136 -4.77 -15.20 -9.37
C GLY A 136 -4.89 -16.23 -8.24
N ALA A 137 -4.53 -15.92 -6.99
CA ALA A 137 -4.69 -16.85 -5.86
C ALA A 137 -6.15 -17.12 -5.44
N GLY A 138 -7.13 -16.45 -6.06
CA GLY A 138 -8.55 -16.66 -5.78
C GLY A 138 -9.10 -15.88 -4.58
N LYS A 139 -8.53 -14.70 -4.28
CA LYS A 139 -9.01 -13.79 -3.22
C LYS A 139 -10.49 -13.40 -3.39
N THR A 140 -10.98 -13.31 -4.62
CA THR A 140 -12.39 -13.00 -4.90
C THR A 140 -13.34 -14.02 -4.29
N ASN A 141 -13.06 -15.31 -4.45
CA ASN A 141 -13.89 -16.36 -3.83
C ASN A 141 -13.77 -16.35 -2.30
N VAL A 142 -12.65 -15.90 -1.74
CA VAL A 142 -12.56 -15.68 -0.28
C VAL A 142 -13.51 -14.59 0.17
N ALA A 143 -13.60 -13.48 -0.56
CA ALA A 143 -14.58 -12.43 -0.26
C ALA A 143 -16.03 -12.93 -0.42
N VAL A 144 -16.30 -13.82 -1.38
CA VAL A 144 -17.63 -14.46 -1.51
C VAL A 144 -17.98 -15.30 -0.27
N LEU A 145 -17.01 -15.94 0.38
CA LEU A 145 -17.26 -16.71 1.62
C LEU A 145 -17.68 -15.82 2.81
N THR A 146 -17.43 -14.51 2.76
CA THR A 146 -17.74 -13.57 3.85
C THR A 146 -19.06 -12.82 3.66
N ILE A 147 -19.81 -13.12 2.59
CA ILE A 147 -21.09 -12.50 2.22
C ILE A 147 -22.22 -13.48 2.51
#